data_AF-A0A1J7JBU5-F1
#
_entry.id   AF-A0A1J7JBU5-F1
#
_cell.length_a   1.000
_cell.length_b   1.000
_cell.length_c   1.000
_cell.angle_alpha   90.00
_cell.angle_beta   90.00
_cell.angle_gamma   90.00
#
_symmetry.space_group_name_H-M   'P 1'
#
loop_
_entity.id
_entity.type
_entity.pdbx_description
1 polymer ?
#
loop_
_entity_poly.entity_id
_entity_poly.type
_entity_poly.pdbx_seq_one_letter_code
_entity_poly.pdbx_strand_id
1 'polypeptide(L)'
;MAASLPPFAPFPSPELRAQLVPDEWAACLDAWVSLAEGHLSLLDSQLSAKDESVSAFLTTFMRETAAGGAGILGTSERARTLLKDSFLLTSKLLHSPVPPSGLAQWDFLADLSKAYGKKRASSLLNSLPKPALTLLDASLSGLKKFLIKNLDAGLSGDVKAVEERLQRVNPLIHSSPHVASFFLAGSDFLDGLVSCYKIMNPPLRKVIVTTTYLSLVGLIEGESPKFSLLTDLLYSLKVAADAHKAGPTNANDSLVAELVTVTPFLQQVEHKLESSGTTTSRAKSVLKDLASFRKAGGMARPKRLIRRKVDKGKGRMDQAMVQQDIHVHRMSQITQVQDLFPELGSGFVAKLLDEYSDDPEQVIAHLLDNSLPPHLQSADRSEQL
;
A
#
# COMPACT_ATOMS: atom_id res chain seq x y z
N MET A 1 -23.78 38.91 -10.57
CA MET A 1 -22.38 38.81 -11.01
C MET A 1 -21.73 37.75 -10.15
N ALA A 2 -21.15 36.69 -10.73
CA ALA A 2 -20.46 35.68 -9.94
C ALA A 2 -19.23 36.35 -9.30
N ALA A 3 -19.08 36.27 -7.98
CA ALA A 3 -17.89 36.76 -7.31
C ALA A 3 -16.70 35.97 -7.83
N SER A 4 -15.81 36.61 -8.59
CA SER A 4 -14.60 35.97 -9.10
C SER A 4 -13.62 35.84 -7.93
N LEU A 5 -13.48 34.62 -7.41
CA LEU A 5 -12.44 34.31 -6.45
C LEU A 5 -11.05 34.45 -7.11
N PRO A 6 -10.00 34.73 -6.33
CA PRO A 6 -8.64 34.74 -6.85
C PRO A 6 -8.25 33.35 -7.40
N PRO A 7 -7.38 33.28 -8.41
CA PRO A 7 -6.89 32.00 -8.92
C PRO A 7 -6.01 31.29 -7.88
N PHE A 8 -6.03 29.96 -7.90
CA PHE A 8 -5.11 29.17 -7.09
C PHE A 8 -3.67 29.23 -7.63
N ALA A 9 -2.71 29.39 -6.73
CA ALA A 9 -1.34 29.02 -7.01
C ALA A 9 -1.19 27.49 -6.95
N PRO A 10 -0.43 26.85 -7.88
CA PRO A 10 -0.11 25.43 -7.80
C PRO A 10 0.59 25.07 -6.49
N PHE A 11 0.43 23.82 -6.05
CA PHE A 11 1.15 23.35 -4.87
C PHE A 11 2.65 23.19 -5.20
N PRO A 12 3.55 23.73 -4.36
CA PRO A 12 4.97 23.86 -4.67
C PRO A 12 5.69 22.50 -4.71
N SER A 13 6.67 22.40 -5.61
CA SER A 13 7.56 21.24 -5.72
C SER A 13 8.43 21.08 -4.46
N PRO A 14 9.07 19.92 -4.24
CA PRO A 14 9.94 19.71 -3.09
C PRO A 14 11.08 20.73 -3.00
N GLU A 15 11.65 21.13 -4.14
CA GLU A 15 12.76 22.08 -4.22
C GLU A 15 12.33 23.49 -3.80
N LEU A 16 11.12 23.90 -4.19
CA LEU A 16 10.57 25.19 -3.78
C LEU A 16 10.16 25.17 -2.32
N ARG A 17 9.56 24.07 -1.83
CA ARG A 17 9.21 23.90 -0.41
C ARG A 17 10.42 23.97 0.51
N ALA A 18 11.57 23.46 0.07
CA ALA A 18 12.82 23.53 0.83
C ALA A 18 13.37 24.96 1.01
N GLN A 19 12.91 25.92 0.18
CA GLN A 19 13.35 27.32 0.24
C GLN A 19 12.41 28.20 1.09
N LEU A 20 11.21 27.72 1.40
CA LEU A 20 10.22 28.47 2.17
C LEU A 20 10.55 28.42 3.66
N VAL A 21 10.57 29.58 4.31
CA VAL A 21 10.67 29.65 5.76
C VAL A 21 9.32 29.28 6.42
N PRO A 22 9.30 28.88 7.70
CA PRO A 22 8.06 28.41 8.36
C PRO A 22 6.89 29.40 8.30
N ASP A 23 7.17 30.70 8.42
CA ASP A 23 6.14 31.74 8.37
C ASP A 23 5.55 31.92 6.97
N GLU A 24 6.37 31.82 5.92
CA GLU A 24 5.91 31.84 4.52
C GLU A 24 5.06 30.61 4.22
N TRP A 25 5.49 29.44 4.69
CA TRP A 25 4.71 28.20 4.56
C TRP A 25 3.34 28.30 5.23
N ALA A 26 3.29 28.85 6.45
CA ALA A 26 2.04 29.08 7.17
C ALA A 26 1.12 30.03 6.40
N ALA A 27 1.65 31.13 5.87
CA ALA A 27 0.88 32.07 5.05
C ALA A 27 0.35 31.42 3.75
N CYS A 28 1.13 30.56 3.09
CA CYS A 28 0.67 29.79 1.94
C CYS A 28 -0.47 28.84 2.30
N LEU A 29 -0.36 28.11 3.42
CA LEU A 29 -1.42 27.24 3.92
C LEU A 29 -2.70 28.02 4.21
N ASP A 30 -2.61 29.17 4.88
CA ASP A 30 -3.75 30.04 5.16
C ASP A 30 -4.43 30.49 3.86
N ALA A 31 -3.65 30.94 2.87
CA ALA A 31 -4.17 31.38 1.58
C ALA A 31 -4.89 30.26 0.83
N TRP A 32 -4.30 29.06 0.73
CA TRP A 32 -4.95 27.92 0.08
C TRP A 32 -6.20 27.46 0.81
N VAL A 33 -6.20 27.45 2.15
CA VAL A 33 -7.40 27.11 2.94
C VAL A 33 -8.50 28.13 2.68
N SER A 34 -8.23 29.43 2.76
CA SER A 34 -9.23 30.45 2.49
C SER A 34 -9.80 30.37 1.07
N LEU A 35 -8.95 30.07 0.07
CA LEU A 35 -9.42 29.84 -1.30
C LEU A 35 -10.28 28.58 -1.40
N ALA A 36 -9.87 27.47 -0.78
CA ALA A 36 -10.61 26.21 -0.82
C ALA A 36 -11.98 26.34 -0.14
N GLU A 37 -12.05 26.95 1.04
CA GLU A 37 -13.29 27.26 1.76
C GLU A 37 -14.20 28.18 0.94
N GLY A 38 -13.62 29.21 0.31
CA GLY A 38 -14.33 30.10 -0.61
C GLY A 38 -14.98 29.33 -1.76
N HIS A 39 -14.25 28.45 -2.43
CA HIS A 39 -14.78 27.63 -3.53
C HIS A 39 -15.80 26.58 -3.05
N LEU A 40 -15.60 26.01 -1.87
CA LEU A 40 -16.56 25.08 -1.27
C LEU A 40 -17.89 25.77 -0.94
N SER A 41 -17.87 27.06 -0.59
CA SER A 41 -19.06 27.86 -0.29
C SER A 41 -19.89 28.25 -1.52
N LEU A 42 -19.32 28.20 -2.73
CA LEU A 42 -20.02 28.51 -3.98
C LEU A 42 -21.11 27.47 -4.28
N LEU A 43 -22.16 27.87 -4.97
CA LEU A 43 -23.15 26.94 -5.53
C LEU A 43 -22.52 26.09 -6.65
N ASP A 44 -23.04 24.88 -6.88
CA ASP A 44 -22.53 23.98 -7.92
C ASP A 44 -22.58 24.61 -9.32
N SER A 45 -23.55 25.49 -9.58
CA SER A 45 -23.68 26.25 -10.82
C SER A 45 -22.64 27.36 -11.01
N GLN A 46 -21.96 27.75 -9.93
CA GLN A 46 -20.93 28.79 -9.90
C GLN A 46 -19.50 28.22 -9.86
N LEU A 47 -19.36 26.96 -9.46
CA LEU A 47 -18.12 26.20 -9.60
C LEU A 47 -17.89 25.89 -11.07
N SER A 48 -17.13 26.77 -11.70
CA SER A 48 -16.74 26.59 -13.09
C SER A 48 -15.79 25.41 -13.21
N ALA A 49 -16.22 24.37 -13.93
CA ALA A 49 -15.32 23.32 -14.42
C ALA A 49 -14.21 23.85 -15.36
N LYS A 50 -14.30 25.13 -15.77
CA LYS A 50 -13.29 25.84 -16.55
C LYS A 50 -12.27 26.58 -15.70
N ASP A 51 -12.36 26.53 -14.36
CA ASP A 51 -11.30 27.06 -13.52
C ASP A 51 -10.09 26.10 -13.56
N GLU A 52 -9.18 26.41 -14.49
CA GLU A 52 -7.95 25.66 -14.68
C GLU A 52 -7.01 25.80 -13.47
N SER A 53 -7.10 26.89 -12.70
CA SER A 53 -6.21 27.13 -11.56
C SER A 53 -6.51 26.15 -10.42
N VAL A 54 -7.79 25.92 -10.12
CA VAL A 54 -8.22 24.94 -9.11
C VAL A 54 -7.76 23.53 -9.51
N SER A 55 -7.97 23.16 -10.77
CA SER A 55 -7.58 21.85 -11.28
C SER A 55 -6.05 21.66 -11.25
N ALA A 56 -5.28 22.70 -11.60
CA ALA A 56 -3.83 22.68 -11.54
C ALA A 56 -3.30 22.56 -10.11
N PHE A 57 -3.88 23.30 -9.16
CA PHE A 57 -3.56 23.19 -7.74
C PHE A 57 -3.88 21.79 -7.21
N LEU A 58 -5.09 21.27 -7.41
CA LEU A 58 -5.44 19.94 -6.93
C LEU A 58 -4.54 18.87 -7.54
N THR A 59 -4.21 18.97 -8.83
CA THR A 59 -3.33 18.00 -9.50
C THR A 59 -1.94 17.99 -8.88
N THR A 60 -1.34 19.16 -8.67
CA THR A 60 0.00 19.28 -8.05
C THR A 60 -0.04 18.89 -6.57
N PHE A 61 -1.08 19.29 -5.85
CA PHE A 61 -1.29 18.92 -4.44
C PHE A 61 -1.39 17.41 -4.25
N MET A 62 -2.21 16.71 -5.05
CA MET A 62 -2.36 15.25 -4.95
C MET A 62 -1.05 14.53 -5.31
N ARG A 63 -0.36 14.98 -6.36
CA ARG A 63 0.91 14.39 -6.77
C ARG A 63 1.96 14.48 -5.67
N GLU A 64 2.15 15.67 -5.10
CA GLU A 64 3.15 15.91 -4.07
C GLU A 64 2.81 15.18 -2.76
N THR A 65 1.54 15.21 -2.32
CA THR A 65 1.11 14.48 -1.13
C THR A 65 1.14 12.96 -1.31
N ALA A 66 0.92 12.45 -2.52
CA ALA A 66 1.09 11.04 -2.84
C ALA A 66 2.57 10.63 -2.83
N ALA A 67 3.49 11.50 -3.25
CA ALA A 67 4.92 11.24 -3.27
C ALA A 67 5.55 11.32 -1.88
N GLY A 68 5.34 12.44 -1.17
CA GLY A 68 5.96 12.72 0.13
C GLY A 68 5.11 12.34 1.36
N GLY A 69 3.86 11.92 1.16
CA GLY A 69 2.90 11.67 2.23
C GLY A 69 2.28 12.97 2.78
N ALA A 70 1.20 12.84 3.55
CA ALA A 70 0.50 14.00 4.14
C ALA A 70 1.38 14.78 5.14
N GLY A 71 2.46 14.17 5.65
CA GLY A 71 3.41 14.80 6.56
C GLY A 71 4.12 16.02 5.96
N ILE A 72 4.18 16.14 4.62
CA ILE A 72 4.77 17.31 3.97
C ILE A 72 4.05 18.63 4.25
N LEU A 73 2.81 18.56 4.72
CA LEU A 73 2.02 19.74 5.07
C LEU A 73 2.36 20.26 6.47
N GLY A 74 3.01 19.44 7.30
CA GLY A 74 3.20 19.68 8.73
C GLY A 74 2.00 19.21 9.57
N THR A 75 2.08 19.48 10.88
CA THR A 75 1.09 19.03 11.89
C THR A 75 0.07 20.11 12.28
N SER A 76 0.12 21.27 11.63
CA SER A 76 -0.76 22.40 11.96
C SER A 76 -2.24 22.07 11.70
N GLU A 77 -3.14 22.84 12.33
CA GLU A 77 -4.57 22.74 12.03
C GLU A 77 -4.87 23.10 10.57
N ARG A 78 -4.22 24.14 10.04
CA ARG A 78 -4.35 24.56 8.64
C ARG A 78 -3.92 23.49 7.66
N ALA A 79 -2.85 22.74 7.95
CA ALA A 79 -2.43 21.59 7.14
C ALA A 79 -3.53 20.50 7.06
N ARG A 80 -4.15 20.19 8.21
CA ARG A 80 -5.26 19.21 8.28
C ARG A 80 -6.51 19.72 7.56
N THR A 81 -6.83 21.00 7.69
CA THR A 81 -7.93 21.65 6.97
C THR A 81 -7.70 21.65 5.47
N LEU A 82 -6.50 22.01 5.00
CA LEU A 82 -6.18 22.00 3.57
C LEU A 82 -6.32 20.59 2.96
N LEU A 83 -5.83 19.57 3.67
CA LEU A 83 -5.98 18.18 3.24
C LEU A 83 -7.46 17.79 3.16
N LYS A 84 -8.27 18.16 4.15
CA LYS A 84 -9.72 17.90 4.14
C LYS A 84 -10.41 18.63 2.99
N ASP A 85 -10.14 19.91 2.82
CA ASP A 85 -10.85 20.76 1.87
C ASP A 85 -10.46 20.44 0.43
N SER A 86 -9.20 20.06 0.19
CA SER A 86 -8.75 19.55 -1.11
C SER A 86 -9.49 18.28 -1.51
N PHE A 87 -9.77 17.38 -0.55
CA PHE A 87 -10.61 16.20 -0.79
C PHE A 87 -12.05 16.57 -1.12
N LEU A 88 -12.66 17.47 -0.33
CA LEU A 88 -14.04 17.92 -0.53
C LEU A 88 -14.20 18.64 -1.87
N LEU A 89 -13.25 19.49 -2.23
CA LEU A 89 -13.26 20.24 -3.48
C LEU A 89 -13.12 19.29 -4.67
N THR A 90 -12.21 18.33 -4.58
CA THR A 90 -12.09 17.26 -5.59
C THR A 90 -13.39 16.48 -5.74
N SER A 91 -13.99 16.07 -4.61
CA SER A 91 -15.27 15.37 -4.61
C SER A 91 -16.35 16.21 -5.30
N LYS A 92 -16.51 17.48 -4.92
CA LYS A 92 -17.50 18.37 -5.50
C LYS A 92 -17.32 18.56 -7.02
N LEU A 93 -16.08 18.75 -7.48
CA LEU A 93 -15.75 18.90 -8.90
C LEU A 93 -16.02 17.62 -9.71
N LEU A 94 -15.71 16.44 -9.15
CA LEU A 94 -15.97 15.16 -9.82
C LEU A 94 -17.46 14.81 -9.89
N HIS A 95 -18.28 15.33 -8.96
CA HIS A 95 -19.73 15.18 -8.98
C HIS A 95 -20.45 16.24 -9.82
N SER A 96 -19.73 17.23 -10.37
CA SER A 96 -20.28 18.22 -11.29
C SER A 96 -20.81 17.55 -12.57
N PRO A 97 -21.85 18.11 -13.22
CA PRO A 97 -22.34 17.62 -14.51
C PRO A 97 -21.25 17.56 -15.60
N VAL A 98 -20.25 18.45 -15.51
CA VAL A 98 -19.10 18.51 -16.41
C VAL A 98 -17.83 18.43 -15.55
N PRO A 99 -17.39 17.22 -15.16
CA PRO A 99 -16.21 17.08 -14.32
C PRO A 99 -14.94 17.51 -15.08
N PRO A 100 -13.98 18.21 -14.44
CA PRO A 100 -12.70 18.55 -15.07
C PRO A 100 -11.95 17.29 -15.51
N SER A 101 -11.56 17.24 -16.79
CA SER A 101 -10.98 16.04 -17.40
C SER A 101 -9.72 15.56 -16.68
N GLY A 102 -8.85 16.48 -16.27
CA GLY A 102 -7.61 16.18 -15.54
C GLY A 102 -7.84 15.49 -14.19
N LEU A 103 -8.90 15.86 -13.46
CA LEU A 103 -9.21 15.26 -12.15
C LEU A 103 -9.89 13.89 -12.28
N ALA A 104 -10.48 13.58 -13.44
CA ALA A 104 -11.09 12.29 -13.70
C ALA A 104 -10.12 11.26 -14.32
N GLN A 105 -8.86 11.63 -14.58
CA GLN A 105 -7.87 10.70 -15.11
C GLN A 105 -7.39 9.70 -14.04
N TRP A 106 -6.97 8.51 -14.49
CA TRP A 106 -6.46 7.45 -13.62
C TRP A 106 -5.28 7.89 -12.75
N ASP A 107 -4.43 8.77 -13.26
CA ASP A 107 -3.17 9.13 -12.61
C ASP A 107 -3.40 10.10 -11.45
N PHE A 108 -4.30 11.06 -11.61
CA PHE A 108 -4.80 11.88 -10.51
C PHE A 108 -5.52 11.05 -9.45
N LEU A 109 -6.44 10.15 -9.87
CA LEU A 109 -7.22 9.33 -8.94
C LEU A 109 -6.36 8.30 -8.20
N ALA A 110 -5.27 7.85 -8.82
CA ALA A 110 -4.22 7.06 -8.18
C ALA A 110 -3.48 7.84 -7.10
N ASP A 111 -3.06 9.06 -7.39
CA ASP A 111 -2.39 9.93 -6.43
C ASP A 111 -3.32 10.26 -5.24
N LEU A 112 -4.59 10.58 -5.53
CA LEU A 112 -5.63 10.77 -4.51
C LEU A 112 -5.81 9.51 -3.65
N SER A 113 -5.88 8.33 -4.28
CA SER A 113 -6.03 7.06 -3.57
C SER A 113 -4.85 6.78 -2.63
N LYS A 114 -3.65 7.17 -3.03
CA LYS A 114 -2.44 7.06 -2.21
C LYS A 114 -2.43 8.09 -1.07
N ALA A 115 -2.80 9.34 -1.35
CA ALA A 115 -2.76 10.43 -0.38
C ALA A 115 -3.78 10.27 0.76
N TYR A 116 -5.00 9.81 0.48
CA TYR A 116 -6.07 9.66 1.49
C TYR A 116 -6.28 8.23 1.99
N GLY A 117 -5.63 7.26 1.35
CA GLY A 117 -5.76 5.85 1.65
C GLY A 117 -7.11 5.24 1.22
N LYS A 118 -7.17 3.91 1.27
CA LYS A 118 -8.28 3.10 0.75
C LYS A 118 -9.66 3.57 1.21
N LYS A 119 -9.88 3.74 2.52
CA LYS A 119 -11.23 3.99 3.06
C LYS A 119 -11.90 5.24 2.46
N ARG A 120 -11.18 6.37 2.43
CA ARG A 120 -11.72 7.64 1.92
C ARG A 120 -11.78 7.62 0.40
N ALA A 121 -10.75 7.11 -0.26
CA ALA A 121 -10.70 7.00 -1.71
C ALA A 121 -11.82 6.11 -2.25
N SER A 122 -12.03 4.92 -1.67
CA SER A 122 -13.12 4.01 -2.04
C SER A 122 -14.49 4.65 -1.91
N SER A 123 -14.73 5.42 -0.85
CA SER A 123 -16.02 6.11 -0.65
C SER A 123 -16.32 7.08 -1.79
N LEU A 124 -15.32 7.85 -2.24
CA LEU A 124 -15.47 8.79 -3.35
C LEU A 124 -15.58 8.06 -4.69
N LEU A 125 -14.71 7.07 -4.94
CA LEU A 125 -14.66 6.33 -6.20
C LEU A 125 -15.96 5.56 -6.47
N ASN A 126 -16.59 5.02 -5.43
CA ASN A 126 -17.86 4.31 -5.55
C ASN A 126 -19.06 5.25 -5.79
N SER A 127 -18.95 6.54 -5.45
CA SER A 127 -20.02 7.53 -5.64
C SER A 127 -19.90 8.31 -6.95
N LEU A 128 -18.85 8.07 -7.75
CA LEU A 128 -18.59 8.83 -8.97
C LEU A 128 -19.77 8.76 -9.97
N PRO A 129 -20.20 9.89 -10.53
CA PRO A 129 -21.25 9.90 -11.53
C PRO A 129 -20.74 9.38 -12.88
N LYS A 130 -21.68 8.97 -13.75
CA LYS A 130 -21.38 8.41 -15.09
C LYS A 130 -20.40 9.27 -15.92
N PRO A 131 -20.51 10.62 -16.00
CA PRO A 131 -19.57 11.42 -16.77
C PRO A 131 -18.11 11.27 -16.30
N ALA A 132 -17.89 11.26 -14.98
CA ALA A 132 -16.56 11.07 -14.40
C ALA A 132 -16.04 9.64 -14.63
N LEU A 133 -16.91 8.63 -14.50
CA LEU A 133 -16.56 7.23 -14.79
C LEU A 133 -16.17 7.03 -16.26
N THR A 134 -16.87 7.64 -17.21
CA THR A 134 -16.52 7.55 -18.64
C THR A 134 -15.13 8.12 -18.92
N LEU A 135 -14.78 9.25 -18.30
CA LEU A 135 -13.45 9.85 -18.44
C LEU A 135 -12.36 8.97 -17.80
N LEU A 136 -12.65 8.40 -16.64
CA LEU A 136 -11.77 7.44 -15.98
C LEU A 136 -11.54 6.22 -16.87
N ASP A 137 -12.59 5.59 -17.39
CA ASP A 137 -12.50 4.41 -18.25
C ASP A 137 -11.72 4.67 -19.55
N ALA A 138 -11.91 5.85 -20.15
CA ALA A 138 -11.13 6.27 -21.32
C ALA A 138 -9.63 6.37 -20.98
N SER A 139 -9.29 6.97 -19.84
CA SER A 139 -7.91 7.10 -19.38
C SER A 139 -7.29 5.74 -19.01
N LEU A 140 -8.05 4.85 -18.37
CA LEU A 140 -7.65 3.49 -18.03
C LEU A 140 -7.45 2.63 -19.26
N SER A 141 -8.26 2.81 -20.31
CA SER A 141 -8.07 2.14 -21.60
C SER A 141 -6.71 2.49 -22.21
N GLY A 142 -6.34 3.78 -22.18
CA GLY A 142 -5.01 4.23 -22.61
C GLY A 142 -3.89 3.59 -21.80
N LEU A 143 -4.02 3.56 -20.48
CA LEU A 143 -3.04 2.92 -19.59
C LEU A 143 -2.94 1.41 -19.84
N LYS A 144 -4.06 0.70 -19.92
CA LYS A 144 -4.12 -0.75 -20.12
C LYS A 144 -3.47 -1.15 -21.44
N LYS A 145 -3.75 -0.40 -22.53
CA LYS A 145 -3.10 -0.61 -23.83
C LYS A 145 -1.59 -0.41 -23.75
N PHE A 146 -1.13 0.64 -23.07
CA PHE A 146 0.30 0.87 -22.85
C PHE A 146 0.94 -0.30 -22.08
N LEU A 147 0.31 -0.75 -21.00
CA LEU A 147 0.82 -1.82 -20.16
C LEU A 147 0.89 -3.15 -20.92
N ILE A 148 -0.19 -3.57 -21.58
CA ILE A 148 -0.22 -4.82 -22.36
C ILE A 148 0.90 -4.81 -23.40
N LYS A 149 1.00 -3.74 -24.21
CA LYS A 149 2.03 -3.61 -25.24
C LYS A 149 3.44 -3.82 -24.71
N ASN A 150 3.78 -3.20 -23.57
CA ASN A 150 5.13 -3.28 -23.01
C ASN A 150 5.37 -4.57 -22.22
N LEU A 151 4.34 -5.14 -21.58
CA LEU A 151 4.40 -6.43 -20.91
C LEU A 151 4.66 -7.56 -21.93
N ASP A 152 3.99 -7.52 -23.07
CA ASP A 152 4.16 -8.48 -24.17
C ASP A 152 5.53 -8.38 -24.83
N ALA A 153 6.08 -7.16 -24.91
CA ALA A 153 7.45 -6.93 -25.39
C ALA A 153 8.53 -7.46 -24.42
N GLY A 154 8.19 -7.75 -23.16
CA GLY A 154 9.13 -8.24 -22.15
C GLY A 154 10.31 -7.30 -21.95
N LEU A 155 11.53 -7.85 -22.00
CA LEU A 155 12.78 -7.07 -21.86
C LEU A 155 13.02 -6.07 -22.99
N SER A 156 12.36 -6.20 -24.13
CA SER A 156 12.47 -5.26 -25.25
C SER A 156 11.54 -4.05 -25.11
N GLY A 157 10.62 -4.08 -24.14
CA GLY A 157 9.73 -2.96 -23.81
C GLY A 157 10.34 -1.97 -22.81
N ASP A 158 9.58 -0.92 -22.49
CA ASP A 158 9.95 0.05 -21.46
C ASP A 158 9.61 -0.48 -20.05
N VAL A 159 10.49 -1.34 -19.55
CA VAL A 159 10.38 -2.00 -18.23
C VAL A 159 10.18 -0.99 -17.10
N LYS A 160 10.94 0.11 -17.13
CA LYS A 160 10.91 1.13 -16.08
C LYS A 160 9.57 1.87 -16.08
N ALA A 161 9.08 2.27 -17.25
CA ALA A 161 7.77 2.91 -17.33
C ALA A 161 6.62 1.96 -16.95
N VAL A 162 6.74 0.66 -17.22
CA VAL A 162 5.78 -0.34 -16.72
C VAL A 162 5.80 -0.40 -15.20
N GLU A 163 6.98 -0.50 -14.59
CA GLU A 163 7.14 -0.51 -13.13
C GLU A 163 6.52 0.73 -12.48
N GLU A 164 6.87 1.93 -12.95
CA GLU A 164 6.38 3.19 -12.43
C GLU A 164 4.84 3.31 -12.55
N ARG A 165 4.29 2.93 -13.70
CA ARG A 165 2.84 3.02 -13.94
C ARG A 165 2.06 1.99 -13.13
N LEU A 166 2.55 0.75 -13.03
CA LEU A 166 1.93 -0.27 -12.19
C LEU A 166 1.99 0.13 -10.70
N GLN A 167 3.13 0.62 -10.24
CA GLN A 167 3.27 1.10 -8.87
C GLN A 167 2.33 2.27 -8.58
N ARG A 168 2.20 3.21 -9.52
CA ARG A 168 1.30 4.36 -9.36
C ARG A 168 -0.17 3.96 -9.40
N VAL A 169 -0.59 3.04 -10.26
CA VAL A 169 -2.02 2.64 -10.36
C VAL A 169 -2.48 1.71 -9.23
N ASN A 170 -1.57 1.03 -8.53
CA ASN A 170 -1.91 0.07 -7.47
C ASN A 170 -2.81 0.62 -6.35
N PRO A 171 -2.58 1.82 -5.78
CA PRO A 171 -3.50 2.45 -4.84
C PRO A 171 -4.93 2.63 -5.38
N LEU A 172 -5.06 2.95 -6.68
CA LEU A 172 -6.36 3.09 -7.33
C LEU A 172 -7.06 1.74 -7.47
N ILE A 173 -6.36 0.71 -7.95
CA ILE A 173 -6.88 -0.67 -8.04
C ILE A 173 -7.35 -1.15 -6.65
N HIS A 174 -6.55 -0.90 -5.62
CA HIS A 174 -6.90 -1.29 -4.25
C HIS A 174 -8.10 -0.53 -3.68
N SER A 175 -8.38 0.66 -4.19
CA SER A 175 -9.47 1.52 -3.70
C SER A 175 -10.75 1.38 -4.51
N SER A 176 -10.72 0.80 -5.71
CA SER A 176 -11.90 0.67 -6.58
C SER A 176 -12.04 -0.73 -7.19
N PRO A 177 -13.06 -1.50 -6.78
CA PRO A 177 -13.44 -2.76 -7.42
C PRO A 177 -13.74 -2.62 -8.92
N HIS A 178 -14.28 -1.46 -9.34
CA HIS A 178 -14.53 -1.14 -10.75
C HIS A 178 -13.22 -1.15 -11.54
N VAL A 179 -12.19 -0.47 -11.05
CA VAL A 179 -10.88 -0.40 -11.71
C VAL A 179 -10.20 -1.77 -11.75
N ALA A 180 -10.25 -2.53 -10.65
CA ALA A 180 -9.75 -3.90 -10.62
C ALA A 180 -10.41 -4.78 -11.69
N SER A 181 -11.74 -4.71 -11.78
CA SER A 181 -12.49 -5.42 -12.82
C SER A 181 -12.20 -4.93 -14.23
N PHE A 182 -11.92 -3.64 -14.43
CA PHE A 182 -11.57 -3.09 -15.73
C PHE A 182 -10.25 -3.68 -16.24
N PHE A 183 -9.24 -3.77 -15.38
CA PHE A 183 -7.96 -4.38 -15.72
C PHE A 183 -8.08 -5.85 -16.05
N LEU A 184 -8.88 -6.60 -15.28
CA LEU A 184 -9.12 -8.03 -15.47
C LEU A 184 -10.23 -8.35 -16.47
N ALA A 185 -10.80 -7.35 -17.15
CA ALA A 185 -11.70 -7.59 -18.27
C ALA A 185 -10.90 -8.11 -19.48
N GLY A 186 -11.17 -9.34 -19.91
CA GLY A 186 -10.32 -10.05 -20.87
C GLY A 186 -9.06 -10.64 -20.22
N SER A 187 -8.39 -11.56 -20.90
CA SER A 187 -7.21 -12.27 -20.36
C SER A 187 -5.88 -11.56 -20.67
N ASP A 188 -5.81 -10.77 -21.75
CA ASP A 188 -4.57 -10.17 -22.29
C ASP A 188 -3.69 -9.50 -21.23
N PHE A 189 -4.28 -8.73 -20.32
CA PHE A 189 -3.53 -8.05 -19.26
C PHE A 189 -2.92 -9.04 -18.26
N LEU A 190 -3.69 -10.05 -17.84
CA LEU A 190 -3.19 -11.07 -16.91
C LEU A 190 -2.13 -11.95 -17.59
N ASP A 191 -2.36 -12.31 -18.85
CA ASP A 191 -1.44 -13.11 -19.67
C ASP A 191 -0.12 -12.36 -19.87
N GLY A 192 -0.18 -11.05 -20.14
CA GLY A 192 0.98 -10.17 -20.20
C GLY A 192 1.76 -10.12 -18.88
N LEU A 193 1.08 -9.99 -17.72
CA LEU A 193 1.73 -10.03 -16.40
C LEU A 193 2.44 -11.38 -16.15
N VAL A 194 1.78 -12.50 -16.47
CA VAL A 194 2.33 -13.86 -16.32
C VAL A 194 3.55 -14.06 -17.22
N SER A 195 3.47 -13.63 -18.48
CA SER A 195 4.55 -13.78 -19.47
C SER A 195 5.76 -12.92 -19.07
N CYS A 196 5.52 -11.64 -18.77
CA CYS A 196 6.55 -10.67 -18.42
C CYS A 196 7.32 -11.04 -17.15
N TYR A 197 6.63 -11.61 -16.14
CA TYR A 197 7.24 -11.98 -14.86
C TYR A 197 8.46 -12.92 -15.01
N LYS A 198 8.44 -13.82 -16.01
CA LYS A 198 9.49 -14.84 -16.20
C LYS A 198 10.85 -14.23 -16.55
N ILE A 199 10.85 -13.11 -17.26
CA ILE A 199 12.02 -12.59 -17.98
C ILE A 199 12.65 -11.38 -17.25
N MET A 200 12.06 -10.93 -16.14
CA MET A 200 12.28 -9.59 -15.62
C MET A 200 13.07 -9.53 -14.29
N ASN A 201 13.62 -8.34 -14.01
CA ASN A 201 14.36 -8.00 -12.80
C ASN A 201 13.50 -8.07 -11.49
N PRO A 202 14.13 -8.14 -10.30
CA PRO A 202 13.41 -8.27 -9.03
C PRO A 202 12.42 -7.12 -8.67
N PRO A 203 12.70 -5.83 -8.93
CA PRO A 203 11.78 -4.74 -8.61
C PRO A 203 10.43 -4.85 -9.33
N LEU A 204 10.44 -5.06 -10.66
CA LEU A 204 9.20 -5.21 -11.42
C LEU A 204 8.45 -6.49 -11.05
N ARG A 205 9.13 -7.59 -10.70
CA ARG A 205 8.49 -8.81 -10.18
C ARG A 205 7.61 -8.51 -8.96
N LYS A 206 8.12 -7.73 -8.00
CA LYS A 206 7.37 -7.34 -6.79
C LYS A 206 6.13 -6.51 -7.14
N VAL A 207 6.27 -5.57 -8.08
CA VAL A 207 5.16 -4.72 -8.51
C VAL A 207 4.10 -5.53 -9.25
N ILE A 208 4.48 -6.44 -10.15
CA ILE A 208 3.57 -7.36 -10.85
C ILE A 208 2.77 -8.20 -9.84
N VAL A 209 3.44 -8.84 -8.87
CA VAL A 209 2.77 -9.65 -7.83
C VAL A 209 1.76 -8.81 -7.06
N THR A 210 2.15 -7.59 -6.69
CA THR A 210 1.27 -6.65 -5.98
C THR A 210 0.06 -6.28 -6.83
N THR A 211 0.25 -5.92 -8.10
CA THR A 211 -0.83 -5.57 -9.03
C THR A 211 -1.78 -6.76 -9.25
N THR A 212 -1.25 -7.96 -9.52
CA THR A 212 -2.06 -9.17 -9.69
C THR A 212 -2.89 -9.44 -8.44
N TYR A 213 -2.27 -9.40 -7.25
CA TYR A 213 -2.97 -9.59 -5.98
C TYR A 213 -4.10 -8.58 -5.78
N LEU A 214 -3.82 -7.28 -5.91
CA LEU A 214 -4.80 -6.21 -5.70
C LEU A 214 -5.95 -6.30 -6.71
N SER A 215 -5.65 -6.64 -7.96
CA SER A 215 -6.67 -6.78 -9.00
C SER A 215 -7.61 -7.94 -8.70
N LEU A 216 -7.08 -9.09 -8.29
CA LEU A 216 -7.89 -10.26 -7.95
C LEU A 216 -8.72 -10.05 -6.68
N VAL A 217 -8.14 -9.41 -5.66
CA VAL A 217 -8.87 -9.05 -4.43
C VAL A 217 -9.97 -8.03 -4.73
N GLY A 218 -9.75 -7.10 -5.64
CA GLY A 218 -10.78 -6.16 -6.08
C GLY A 218 -12.01 -6.83 -6.69
N LEU A 219 -11.92 -8.06 -7.22
CA LEU A 219 -13.08 -8.80 -7.72
C LEU A 219 -13.97 -9.41 -6.62
N ILE A 220 -13.43 -9.62 -5.42
CA ILE A 220 -14.16 -10.17 -4.26
C ILE A 220 -14.59 -9.09 -3.26
N GLU A 221 -14.23 -7.83 -3.54
CA GLU A 221 -14.62 -6.66 -2.78
C GLU A 221 -15.73 -5.88 -3.51
N GLY A 222 -16.54 -5.13 -2.76
CA GLY A 222 -17.66 -4.33 -3.29
C GLY A 222 -19.04 -4.95 -3.12
N GLU A 223 -20.06 -4.23 -3.57
CA GLU A 223 -21.48 -4.62 -3.46
C GLU A 223 -21.84 -5.79 -4.39
N SER A 224 -21.12 -5.93 -5.52
CA SER A 224 -21.33 -7.00 -6.50
C SER A 224 -20.01 -7.74 -6.82
N PRO A 225 -19.59 -8.68 -5.94
CA PRO A 225 -18.42 -9.52 -6.20
C PRO A 225 -18.54 -10.30 -7.52
N LYS A 226 -17.47 -10.32 -8.31
CA LYS A 226 -17.43 -10.96 -9.64
C LYS A 226 -16.82 -12.36 -9.56
N PHE A 227 -17.50 -13.25 -8.84
CA PHE A 227 -16.99 -14.62 -8.58
C PHE A 227 -16.84 -15.50 -9.82
N SER A 228 -17.67 -15.30 -10.86
CA SER A 228 -17.52 -16.05 -12.12
C SER A 228 -16.20 -15.70 -12.81
N LEU A 229 -15.97 -14.41 -13.04
CA LEU A 229 -14.72 -13.90 -13.61
C LEU A 229 -13.52 -14.32 -12.77
N LEU A 230 -13.60 -14.22 -11.44
CA LEU A 230 -12.53 -14.69 -10.55
C LEU A 230 -12.23 -16.18 -10.78
N THR A 231 -13.27 -17.02 -10.85
CA THR A 231 -13.09 -18.46 -11.05
C THR A 231 -12.39 -18.75 -12.38
N ASP A 232 -12.76 -18.06 -13.45
CA ASP A 232 -12.13 -18.23 -14.77
C ASP A 232 -10.66 -17.79 -14.74
N LEU A 233 -10.33 -16.68 -14.07
CA LEU A 233 -8.96 -16.21 -13.91
C LEU A 233 -8.12 -17.15 -13.03
N LEU A 234 -8.70 -17.75 -11.99
CA LEU A 234 -8.04 -18.77 -11.18
C LEU A 234 -7.64 -19.99 -12.03
N TYR A 235 -8.51 -20.41 -12.96
CA TYR A 235 -8.17 -21.47 -13.92
C TYR A 235 -7.06 -21.06 -14.87
N SER A 236 -7.10 -19.84 -15.41
CA SER A 236 -6.02 -19.33 -16.26
C SER A 236 -4.68 -19.32 -15.53
N LEU A 237 -4.64 -18.85 -14.28
CA LEU A 237 -3.45 -18.88 -13.44
C LEU A 237 -2.95 -20.31 -13.20
N LYS A 238 -3.84 -21.26 -12.94
CA LYS A 238 -3.46 -22.67 -12.78
C LYS A 238 -2.80 -23.20 -14.06
N VAL A 239 -3.42 -22.99 -15.22
CA VAL A 239 -2.89 -23.43 -16.52
C VAL A 239 -1.51 -22.81 -16.77
N ALA A 240 -1.35 -21.52 -16.48
CA ALA A 240 -0.06 -20.84 -16.59
C ALA A 240 1.01 -21.41 -15.64
N ALA A 241 0.64 -21.78 -14.41
CA ALA A 241 1.53 -22.38 -13.44
C ALA A 241 1.96 -23.80 -13.85
N ASP A 242 1.02 -24.63 -14.32
CA ASP A 242 1.30 -25.97 -14.85
C ASP A 242 2.24 -25.89 -16.07
N ALA A 243 1.97 -24.97 -17.01
CA ALA A 243 2.83 -24.74 -18.17
C ALA A 243 4.23 -24.26 -17.77
N HIS A 244 4.36 -23.41 -16.73
CA HIS A 244 5.66 -23.00 -16.22
C HIS A 244 6.42 -24.16 -15.57
N LYS A 245 5.72 -25.00 -14.80
CA LYS A 245 6.30 -26.18 -14.14
C LYS A 245 6.81 -27.23 -15.14
N ALA A 246 6.14 -27.36 -16.29
CA ALA A 246 6.56 -28.22 -17.39
C ALA A 246 7.69 -27.60 -18.25
N GLY A 247 7.94 -26.30 -18.11
CA GLY A 247 8.96 -25.58 -18.86
C GLY A 247 10.38 -25.83 -18.34
N PRO A 248 11.40 -25.27 -19.02
CA PRO A 248 12.80 -25.43 -18.65
C PRO A 248 13.21 -24.56 -17.44
N THR A 249 12.33 -23.69 -16.96
CA THR A 249 12.60 -22.74 -15.87
C THR A 249 12.27 -23.35 -14.50
N ASN A 250 12.92 -22.86 -13.44
CA ASN A 250 12.64 -23.31 -12.07
C ASN A 250 11.16 -23.08 -11.75
N ALA A 251 10.42 -24.12 -11.34
CA ALA A 251 8.99 -24.00 -11.01
C ALA A 251 8.69 -22.90 -9.97
N ASN A 252 9.66 -22.61 -9.10
CA ASN A 252 9.58 -21.55 -8.10
C ASN A 252 9.69 -20.13 -8.67
N ASP A 253 10.12 -19.93 -9.91
CA ASP A 253 10.23 -18.59 -10.53
C ASP A 253 8.95 -18.14 -11.26
N SER A 254 7.83 -18.82 -11.05
CA SER A 254 6.54 -18.40 -11.61
C SER A 254 5.85 -17.29 -10.80
N LEU A 255 5.08 -16.44 -11.48
CA LEU A 255 4.22 -15.45 -10.86
C LEU A 255 3.26 -16.10 -9.85
N VAL A 256 2.68 -17.25 -10.22
CA VAL A 256 1.69 -17.96 -9.39
C VAL A 256 2.32 -18.48 -8.11
N ALA A 257 3.50 -19.12 -8.21
CA ALA A 257 4.22 -19.60 -7.04
C ALA A 257 4.55 -18.44 -6.09
N GLU A 258 5.00 -17.29 -6.60
CA GLU A 258 5.24 -16.11 -5.77
C GLU A 258 3.94 -15.59 -5.14
N LEU A 259 2.90 -15.37 -5.95
CA LEU A 259 1.60 -14.84 -5.53
C LEU A 259 1.00 -15.63 -4.35
N VAL A 260 0.94 -16.97 -4.44
CA VAL A 260 0.34 -17.82 -3.39
C VAL A 260 1.24 -18.00 -2.15
N THR A 261 2.52 -17.61 -2.27
CA THR A 261 3.54 -17.72 -1.24
C THR A 261 3.64 -16.43 -0.43
N VAL A 262 3.68 -15.26 -1.07
CA VAL A 262 3.96 -13.98 -0.41
C VAL A 262 2.70 -13.17 -0.07
N THR A 263 1.52 -13.62 -0.52
CA THR A 263 0.26 -12.91 -0.27
C THR A 263 -0.78 -13.79 0.43
N PRO A 264 -1.73 -13.22 1.19
CA PRO A 264 -2.83 -13.97 1.80
C PRO A 264 -3.96 -14.29 0.79
N PHE A 265 -3.71 -14.16 -0.52
CA PHE A 265 -4.68 -14.29 -1.59
C PHE A 265 -5.63 -15.47 -1.43
N LEU A 266 -5.08 -16.69 -1.30
CA LEU A 266 -5.89 -17.92 -1.22
C LEU A 266 -6.84 -17.89 -0.02
N GLN A 267 -6.36 -17.45 1.14
CA GLN A 267 -7.16 -17.38 2.37
C GLN A 267 -8.28 -16.35 2.27
N GLN A 268 -8.02 -15.20 1.63
CA GLN A 268 -9.02 -14.15 1.45
C GLN A 268 -10.12 -14.57 0.49
N VAL A 269 -9.75 -15.18 -0.64
CA VAL A 269 -10.72 -15.69 -1.62
C VAL A 269 -11.57 -16.80 -1.00
N GLU A 270 -10.95 -17.75 -0.31
CA GLU A 270 -11.65 -18.85 0.37
C GLU A 270 -12.66 -18.33 1.39
N HIS A 271 -12.22 -17.46 2.30
CA HIS A 271 -13.11 -16.85 3.30
C HIS A 271 -14.26 -16.07 2.67
N LYS A 272 -14.01 -15.32 1.59
CA LYS A 272 -15.05 -14.55 0.90
C LYS A 272 -16.08 -15.45 0.22
N LEU A 273 -15.63 -16.47 -0.51
CA LEU A 273 -16.53 -17.45 -1.14
C LEU A 273 -17.43 -18.14 -0.11
N GLU A 274 -16.88 -18.51 1.06
CA GLU A 274 -17.65 -19.11 2.14
C GLU A 274 -18.65 -18.15 2.77
N SER A 275 -18.24 -16.91 3.04
CA SER A 275 -19.12 -15.89 3.62
C SER A 275 -20.28 -15.48 2.71
N SER A 276 -20.09 -15.55 1.38
CA SER A 276 -21.10 -15.18 0.39
C SER A 276 -22.07 -16.32 0.05
N GLY A 277 -21.97 -17.48 0.70
CA GLY A 277 -22.80 -18.66 0.41
C GLY A 277 -22.61 -19.24 -1.00
N THR A 278 -21.68 -18.68 -1.78
CA THR A 278 -21.40 -19.05 -3.16
C THR A 278 -20.41 -20.20 -3.14
N THR A 279 -20.91 -21.40 -2.88
CA THR A 279 -20.07 -22.60 -2.81
C THR A 279 -19.90 -23.20 -4.20
N THR A 280 -19.04 -22.61 -5.03
CA THR A 280 -18.58 -23.30 -6.24
C THR A 280 -17.52 -24.31 -5.82
N SER A 281 -17.90 -25.60 -5.71
CA SER A 281 -16.96 -26.72 -5.52
C SER A 281 -15.76 -26.63 -6.48
N ARG A 282 -16.05 -26.11 -7.68
CA ARG A 282 -15.10 -25.75 -8.73
C ARG A 282 -14.03 -24.72 -8.31
N ALA A 283 -14.39 -23.64 -7.61
CA ALA A 283 -13.39 -22.67 -7.15
C ALA A 283 -12.55 -23.22 -6.00
N LYS A 284 -13.16 -24.00 -5.09
CA LYS A 284 -12.44 -24.65 -3.97
C LYS A 284 -11.37 -25.64 -4.46
N SER A 285 -11.66 -26.42 -5.50
CA SER A 285 -10.66 -27.34 -6.08
C SER A 285 -9.49 -26.60 -6.71
N VAL A 286 -9.74 -25.53 -7.48
CA VAL A 286 -8.66 -24.73 -8.08
C VAL A 286 -7.82 -24.02 -7.03
N LEU A 287 -8.43 -23.50 -5.96
CA LEU A 287 -7.67 -22.91 -4.85
C LEU A 287 -6.72 -23.92 -4.19
N LYS A 288 -7.16 -25.17 -4.01
CA LYS A 288 -6.34 -26.26 -3.48
C LYS A 288 -5.19 -26.60 -4.45
N ASP A 289 -5.47 -26.65 -5.75
CA ASP A 289 -4.44 -26.88 -6.76
C ASP A 289 -3.40 -25.75 -6.76
N LEU A 290 -3.85 -24.49 -6.73
CA LEU A 290 -2.97 -23.32 -6.63
C LEU A 290 -2.14 -23.31 -5.34
N ALA A 291 -2.68 -23.80 -4.23
CA ALA A 291 -1.95 -23.92 -2.97
C ALA A 291 -0.75 -24.87 -3.07
N SER A 292 -0.78 -25.85 -3.98
CA SER A 292 0.33 -26.79 -4.19
C SER A 292 1.57 -26.14 -4.80
N PHE A 293 1.45 -24.94 -5.38
CA PHE A 293 2.56 -24.16 -5.92
C PHE A 293 3.25 -23.27 -4.87
N ARG A 294 2.84 -23.33 -3.59
CA ARG A 294 3.48 -22.56 -2.51
C ARG A 294 4.91 -23.04 -2.28
N LYS A 295 5.85 -22.09 -2.21
CA LYS A 295 7.28 -22.38 -1.95
C LYS A 295 7.50 -22.83 -0.50
N ALA A 296 8.41 -23.77 -0.30
CA ALA A 296 8.88 -24.14 1.03
C ALA A 296 9.50 -22.92 1.73
N GLY A 297 9.02 -22.57 2.93
CA GLY A 297 9.43 -21.37 3.67
C GLY A 297 8.55 -20.13 3.45
N GLY A 298 7.58 -20.18 2.54
CA GLY A 298 6.63 -19.09 2.29
C GLY A 298 5.55 -18.94 3.34
N MET A 299 5.41 -17.73 3.90
CA MET A 299 4.49 -17.38 4.98
C MET A 299 4.57 -18.37 6.15
N ALA A 300 5.77 -18.52 6.72
CA ALA A 300 5.92 -18.94 8.11
C ALA A 300 5.28 -17.87 9.00
N ARG A 301 3.96 -17.95 9.19
CA ARG A 301 3.23 -17.12 10.14
C ARG A 301 3.81 -17.40 11.54
N PRO A 302 4.16 -16.39 12.35
CA PRO A 302 4.25 -16.58 13.79
C PRO A 302 2.91 -17.18 14.23
N LYS A 303 2.95 -18.37 14.86
CA LYS A 303 1.73 -19.01 15.37
C LYS A 303 1.08 -18.01 16.32
N ARG A 304 -0.11 -17.51 15.96
CA ARG A 304 -0.92 -16.68 16.86
C ARG A 304 -1.04 -17.44 18.18
N LEU A 305 -0.59 -16.82 19.27
CA LEU A 305 -0.80 -17.28 20.64
C LEU A 305 -2.30 -17.44 20.85
N ILE A 306 -2.78 -18.68 20.68
CA ILE A 306 -4.10 -19.07 21.13
C ILE A 306 -4.02 -18.98 22.65
N ARG A 307 -4.59 -17.93 23.23
CA ARG A 307 -4.87 -17.88 24.67
C ARG A 307 -5.82 -19.04 24.99
N ARG A 308 -5.27 -20.23 25.25
CA ARG A 308 -6.03 -21.34 25.82
C ARG A 308 -6.41 -20.94 27.23
N LYS A 309 -7.73 -20.97 27.50
CA LYS A 309 -8.25 -21.00 28.86
C LYS A 309 -7.49 -22.09 29.62
N VAL A 310 -6.91 -21.69 30.75
CA VAL A 310 -6.24 -22.60 31.67
C VAL A 310 -7.29 -23.59 32.18
N ASP A 311 -7.15 -24.85 31.81
CA ASP A 311 -7.79 -25.96 32.51
C ASP A 311 -6.69 -26.83 33.14
N LYS A 312 -6.91 -27.22 34.39
CA LYS A 312 -5.91 -27.83 35.27
C LYS A 312 -5.59 -29.25 34.80
N GLY A 313 -4.33 -29.56 34.51
CA GLY A 313 -3.93 -30.94 34.23
C GLY A 313 -2.46 -31.17 33.87
N LYS A 314 -1.71 -31.61 34.87
CA LYS A 314 -0.36 -32.24 34.90
C LYS A 314 0.17 -32.78 33.55
N GLY A 315 1.23 -32.17 33.04
CA GLY A 315 2.08 -32.74 31.97
C GLY A 315 3.42 -31.99 31.92
N ARG A 316 4.53 -32.71 32.11
CA ARG A 316 5.91 -32.16 32.09
C ARG A 316 6.19 -31.52 30.72
N MET A 317 6.55 -30.24 30.70
CA MET A 317 7.04 -29.54 29.50
C MET A 317 8.57 -29.59 29.44
N ASP A 318 9.10 -29.84 28.25
CA ASP A 318 10.53 -29.80 27.92
C ASP A 318 11.11 -28.41 28.18
N GLN A 319 11.90 -28.29 29.25
CA GLN A 319 12.58 -27.06 29.67
C GLN A 319 13.60 -26.55 28.63
N ALA A 320 14.07 -27.41 27.72
CA ALA A 320 15.11 -27.06 26.75
C ALA A 320 14.64 -26.10 25.64
N MET A 321 13.37 -26.17 25.21
CA MET A 321 12.85 -25.30 24.13
C MET A 321 12.50 -23.90 24.62
N VAL A 322 12.00 -23.77 25.86
CA VAL A 322 11.69 -22.47 26.48
C VAL A 322 12.97 -21.66 26.73
N GLN A 323 14.06 -22.34 27.09
CA GLN A 323 15.33 -21.68 27.36
C GLN A 323 15.99 -21.15 26.07
N GLN A 324 15.84 -21.85 24.94
CA GLN A 324 16.33 -21.37 23.64
C GLN A 324 15.55 -20.13 23.14
N ASP A 325 14.22 -20.10 23.29
CA ASP A 325 13.41 -18.95 22.87
C ASP A 325 13.70 -17.69 23.72
N ILE A 326 13.94 -17.85 25.03
CA ILE A 326 14.35 -16.75 25.92
C ILE A 326 15.73 -16.21 25.52
N HIS A 327 16.68 -17.09 25.19
CA HIS A 327 18.03 -16.69 24.75
C HIS A 327 18.01 -15.94 23.41
N VAL A 328 17.16 -16.33 22.45
CA VAL A 328 17.07 -15.64 21.15
C VAL A 328 16.47 -14.25 21.28
N HIS A 329 15.42 -14.09 22.10
CA HIS A 329 14.82 -12.77 22.32
C HIS A 329 15.80 -11.80 22.97
N ARG A 330 16.52 -12.28 24.00
CA ARG A 330 17.51 -11.49 24.73
C ARG A 330 18.69 -11.10 23.86
N MET A 331 19.18 -12.02 23.01
CA MET A 331 20.25 -11.69 22.07
C MET A 331 19.83 -10.62 21.06
N SER A 332 18.57 -10.62 20.60
CA SER A 332 18.07 -9.58 19.70
C SER A 332 18.04 -8.19 20.37
N GLN A 333 17.67 -8.11 21.65
CA GLN A 333 17.62 -6.84 22.39
C GLN A 333 19.03 -6.32 22.66
N ILE A 334 19.98 -7.21 22.96
CA ILE A 334 21.38 -6.86 23.13
C ILE A 334 21.95 -6.28 21.83
N THR A 335 21.72 -6.94 20.68
CA THR A 335 22.17 -6.44 19.38
C THR A 335 21.60 -5.05 19.07
N GLN A 336 20.32 -4.81 19.39
CA GLN A 336 19.67 -3.50 19.15
C GLN A 336 20.36 -2.35 19.91
N VAL A 337 20.82 -2.60 21.14
CA VAL A 337 21.55 -1.60 21.93
C VAL A 337 23.00 -1.47 21.41
N GLN A 338 23.65 -2.59 21.05
CA GLN A 338 25.02 -2.59 20.52
C GLN A 338 25.15 -1.95 19.13
N ASP A 339 24.12 -2.02 18.29
CA ASP A 339 24.08 -1.33 16.99
C ASP A 339 24.20 0.20 17.14
N LEU A 340 23.75 0.75 18.27
CA LEU A 340 23.87 2.19 18.58
C LEU A 340 25.11 2.51 19.42
N PHE A 341 25.59 1.55 20.22
CA PHE A 341 26.73 1.69 21.11
C PHE A 341 27.67 0.48 20.99
N PRO A 342 28.48 0.39 19.92
CA PRO A 342 29.32 -0.78 19.65
C PRO A 342 30.45 -0.98 20.67
N GLU A 343 30.77 0.07 21.43
CA GLU A 343 31.79 0.06 22.49
C GLU A 343 31.32 -0.66 23.76
N LEU A 344 30.03 -1.00 23.88
CA LEU A 344 29.47 -1.67 25.05
C LEU A 344 29.50 -3.19 24.89
N GLY A 345 30.08 -3.87 25.88
CA GLY A 345 30.11 -5.33 25.94
C GLY A 345 28.73 -5.95 26.12
N SER A 346 28.51 -7.12 25.52
CA SER A 346 27.20 -7.80 25.52
C SER A 346 26.74 -8.21 26.92
N GLY A 347 27.67 -8.50 27.83
CA GLY A 347 27.41 -8.77 29.26
C GLY A 347 26.98 -7.54 30.02
N PHE A 348 27.56 -6.39 29.72
CA PHE A 348 27.14 -5.11 30.29
C PHE A 348 25.72 -4.73 29.83
N VAL A 349 25.44 -4.86 28.53
CA VAL A 349 24.11 -4.61 27.96
C VAL A 349 23.05 -5.56 28.53
N ALA A 350 23.41 -6.83 28.75
CA ALA A 350 22.50 -7.81 29.34
C ALA A 350 22.08 -7.45 30.78
N LYS A 351 23.00 -6.89 31.58
CA LYS A 351 22.70 -6.40 32.94
C LYS A 351 21.82 -5.14 32.94
N LEU A 352 22.03 -4.26 31.95
CA LEU A 352 21.14 -3.11 31.76
C LEU A 352 19.72 -3.55 31.40
N LEU A 353 19.59 -4.53 30.50
CA LEU A 353 18.29 -5.09 30.14
C LEU A 353 17.61 -5.76 31.34
N ASP A 354 18.35 -6.48 32.19
CA ASP A 354 17.79 -7.08 33.41
C ASP A 354 17.22 -6.02 34.38
N GLU A 355 17.90 -4.88 34.54
CA GLU A 355 17.46 -3.80 35.43
C GLU A 355 16.25 -3.04 34.88
N TYR A 356 16.22 -2.83 33.56
CA TYR A 356 15.16 -2.09 32.86
C TYR A 356 14.07 -3.00 32.25
N SER A 357 13.83 -4.18 32.85
CA SER A 357 12.73 -5.10 32.48
C SER A 357 12.71 -5.51 30.99
N ASP A 358 13.88 -5.79 30.41
CA ASP A 358 14.10 -6.15 29.01
C ASP A 358 13.63 -5.08 28.00
N ASP A 359 13.61 -3.80 28.38
CA ASP A 359 13.27 -2.69 27.48
C ASP A 359 14.53 -2.02 26.88
N PRO A 360 14.86 -2.28 25.60
CA PRO A 360 16.03 -1.68 24.96
C PRO A 360 15.88 -0.16 24.77
N GLU A 361 14.67 0.37 24.60
CA GLU A 361 14.45 1.82 24.40
C GLU A 361 14.76 2.60 25.68
N GLN A 362 14.37 2.04 26.82
CA GLN A 362 14.65 2.62 28.13
C GLN A 362 16.15 2.57 28.44
N VAL A 363 16.82 1.46 28.11
CA VAL A 363 18.29 1.35 28.22
C VAL A 363 19.01 2.41 27.35
N ILE A 364 18.58 2.59 26.10
CA ILE A 364 19.15 3.58 25.18
C ILE A 364 18.97 5.00 25.72
N ALA A 365 17.78 5.34 26.23
CA ALA A 365 17.50 6.64 26.82
C ALA A 365 18.42 6.94 28.03
N HIS A 366 18.59 5.98 28.94
CA HIS A 366 19.47 6.16 30.10
C HIS A 366 20.97 6.24 29.72
N LEU A 367 21.38 5.57 28.63
CA LEU A 367 22.73 5.67 28.08
C LEU A 367 22.99 7.05 27.43
N LEU A 368 22.01 7.62 26.72
CA LEU A 368 22.12 8.95 26.12
C LEU A 368 22.14 10.08 27.16
N ASP A 369 21.30 9.95 28.19
CA ASP A 369 21.16 10.96 29.25
C ASP A 369 22.23 10.84 30.35
N ASN A 370 23.15 9.88 30.26
CA ASN A 370 24.14 9.54 31.30
C ASN A 370 23.52 9.36 32.70
N SER A 371 22.29 8.85 32.77
CA SER A 371 21.49 8.74 33.99
C SER A 371 21.45 7.31 34.55
N LEU A 372 22.53 6.55 34.36
CA LEU A 372 22.64 5.17 34.82
C LEU A 372 22.65 5.07 36.37
N PRO A 373 22.08 4.02 36.97
CA PRO A 373 22.11 3.78 38.40
C PRO A 373 23.55 3.66 38.93
N PRO A 374 23.82 4.07 40.18
CA PRO A 374 25.19 4.10 40.73
C PRO A 374 25.92 2.75 40.70
N HIS A 375 25.17 1.65 40.80
CA HIS A 375 25.73 0.28 40.78
C HIS A 375 26.10 -0.22 39.37
N LEU A 376 25.56 0.41 38.31
CA LEU A 376 25.87 0.12 36.90
C LEU A 376 26.88 1.12 36.31
N GLN A 377 27.06 2.29 36.94
CA GLN A 377 28.13 3.22 36.58
C GLN A 377 29.53 2.68 36.93
N SER A 378 29.63 1.89 38.01
CA SER A 378 30.88 1.25 38.44
C SER A 378 31.15 -0.12 37.81
N ALA A 379 30.22 -0.64 37.01
CA ALA A 379 30.36 -1.94 36.35
C ALA A 379 31.21 -1.82 35.08
N ASP A 380 31.87 -2.92 34.71
CA ASP A 380 32.75 -2.97 33.54
C ASP A 380 31.94 -2.86 32.26
N ARG A 381 32.11 -1.75 31.54
CA ARG A 381 31.39 -1.43 30.30
C ARG A 381 31.80 -2.33 29.13
N SER A 382 32.92 -3.03 29.23
CA SER A 382 33.47 -3.91 28.19
C SER A 382 33.17 -5.39 28.42
N GLU A 383 32.44 -5.74 29.49
CA GLU A 383 32.13 -7.11 29.86
C GLU A 383 31.32 -7.84 28.77
N GLN A 384 31.85 -8.97 28.30
CA GLN A 384 31.21 -9.83 27.29
C GLN A 384 30.48 -11.00 27.96
N LEU A 385 29.35 -11.42 27.35
CA LEU A 385 28.54 -12.58 27.76
C LEU A 385 29.26 -13.91 27.59
#